data_AF-A0A843DT61-F1
#
_entry.id   AF-A0A843DT61-F1
#
_cell.length_a   1.000
_cell.length_b   1.000
_cell.length_c   1.000
_cell.angle_alpha   90.00
_cell.angle_beta   90.00
_cell.angle_gamma   90.00
#
_symmetry.space_group_name_H-M   'P 1'
#
loop_
_entity.id
_entity.type
_entity.pdbx_description
1 polymer ?
#
loop_
_entity_poly.entity_id
_entity_poly.type
_entity_poly.pdbx_seq_one_letter_code
_entity_poly.pdbx_strand_id
1 'polypeptide(L)'
;STVGEFSQGVIVYGVGNKIVNGMEQRDAGIKAGAFGCTTVVLREGKLLIPPDWNLDEQSPELALKIRKESGITSDDAIIVGSGATKVVAIEAALNAAFELL
;
A
#
# COMPACT_ATOMS: atom_id res chain seq x y z
N SER A 1 -9.69 -7.02 7.32
CA SER A 1 -9.66 -6.10 8.48
C SER A 1 -8.37 -5.33 8.47
N THR A 2 -8.41 -4.01 8.56
CA THR A 2 -7.20 -3.19 8.74
C THR A 2 -6.82 -3.20 10.23
N VAL A 3 -5.53 -3.27 10.53
CA VAL A 3 -5.02 -3.14 11.91
C VAL A 3 -4.83 -1.64 12.20
N GLY A 4 -5.83 -1.01 12.81
CA GLY A 4 -5.79 0.39 13.23
C GLY A 4 -7.11 1.13 13.03
N GLU A 5 -7.33 2.19 13.83
CA GLU A 5 -8.55 3.00 13.76
C GLU A 5 -8.56 3.92 12.53
N PHE A 6 -7.37 4.30 12.05
CA PHE A 6 -7.18 5.17 10.89
C PHE A 6 -6.28 4.53 9.84
N SER A 7 -6.53 4.87 8.58
CA SER A 7 -5.73 4.43 7.43
C SER A 7 -5.61 5.56 6.40
N GLN A 8 -4.46 5.66 5.75
CA GLN A 8 -4.22 6.62 4.66
C GLN A 8 -3.53 5.93 3.50
N GLY A 9 -4.12 6.05 2.30
CA GLY A 9 -3.52 5.60 1.05
C GLY A 9 -2.75 6.71 0.34
N VAL A 10 -1.59 6.38 -0.22
CA VAL A 10 -0.84 7.23 -1.16
C VAL A 10 -0.48 6.42 -2.41
N ILE A 11 -0.49 7.08 -3.57
CA ILE A 11 0.02 6.50 -4.82
C ILE A 11 1.44 7.02 -5.00
N VAL A 12 2.38 6.12 -5.25
CA VAL A 12 3.77 6.45 -5.58
C VAL A 12 4.03 5.98 -7.00
N TYR A 13 4.28 6.95 -7.89
CA TYR A 13 4.44 6.68 -9.31
C TYR A 13 5.84 6.18 -9.64
N GLY A 14 5.95 5.22 -10.57
CA GLY A 14 7.25 4.75 -11.10
C GLY A 14 8.10 3.90 -10.15
N VAL A 15 7.52 3.39 -9.06
CA VAL A 15 8.23 2.57 -8.06
C VAL A 15 7.68 1.15 -7.90
N GLY A 16 6.71 0.73 -8.72
CA GLY A 16 6.07 -0.59 -8.63
C GLY A 16 7.07 -1.76 -8.70
N ASN A 17 8.16 -1.59 -9.45
CA ASN A 17 9.25 -2.56 -9.55
C ASN A 17 10.23 -2.55 -8.35
N LYS A 18 10.25 -1.49 -7.53
CA LYS A 18 11.05 -1.41 -6.30
C LYS A 18 10.41 -2.18 -5.15
N ILE A 19 9.09 -2.38 -5.19
CA ILE A 19 8.38 -3.21 -4.21
C ILE A 19 8.71 -4.68 -4.46
N VAL A 20 9.28 -5.38 -3.47
CA VAL A 20 9.57 -6.81 -3.55
C VAL A 20 8.41 -7.61 -2.97
N ASN A 21 8.24 -7.55 -1.64
CA ASN A 21 7.24 -8.29 -0.87
C ASN A 21 6.44 -7.41 0.11
N GLY A 22 6.69 -6.09 0.14
CA GLY A 22 5.97 -5.13 0.98
C GLY A 22 6.41 -5.09 2.45
N MET A 23 7.38 -5.91 2.86
CA MET A 23 7.88 -5.90 4.25
C MET A 23 8.64 -4.61 4.57
N GLU A 24 9.40 -4.07 3.62
CA GLU A 24 10.14 -2.82 3.81
C GLU A 24 9.17 -1.67 4.12
N GLN A 25 8.06 -1.55 3.38
CA GLN A 25 7.05 -0.52 3.62
C GLN A 25 6.34 -0.73 4.95
N ARG A 26 6.04 -1.99 5.31
CA ARG A 26 5.45 -2.32 6.62
C ARG A 26 6.37 -1.86 7.75
N ASP A 27 7.66 -2.21 7.67
CA ASP A 27 8.66 -1.89 8.69
C ASP A 27 8.90 -0.38 8.77
N ALA A 28 8.89 0.33 7.65
CA ALA A 28 8.95 1.79 7.61
C ALA A 28 7.79 2.43 8.39
N GLY A 29 6.57 1.93 8.20
CA GLY A 29 5.40 2.37 8.96
C GLY A 29 5.54 2.10 10.46
N ILE A 30 6.06 0.93 10.85
CA ILE A 30 6.30 0.58 12.26
C ILE A 30 7.35 1.50 12.89
N LYS A 31 8.45 1.78 12.17
CA LYS A 31 9.51 2.71 12.63
C LYS A 31 9.01 4.13 12.82
N ALA A 32 7.98 4.53 12.05
CA ALA A 32 7.29 5.82 12.21
C ALA A 32 6.30 5.85 13.40
N GLY A 33 6.22 4.78 14.20
CA GLY A 33 5.30 4.70 15.35
C GLY A 33 3.87 4.28 14.99
N ALA A 34 3.65 3.83 13.76
CA ALA A 34 2.37 3.35 13.29
C ALA A 34 2.22 1.83 13.48
N PHE A 35 1.07 1.26 13.13
CA PHE A 35 0.86 -0.19 13.17
C PHE A 35 1.49 -0.90 11.97
N GLY A 36 1.80 -0.15 10.91
CA GLY A 36 2.51 -0.61 9.72
C GLY A 36 1.90 -0.03 8.45
N CYS A 37 2.28 -0.63 7.32
CA CYS A 37 1.77 -0.31 6.00
C CYS A 37 1.39 -1.59 5.24
N THR A 38 0.41 -1.47 4.37
CA THR A 38 0.07 -2.46 3.34
C THR A 38 0.40 -1.88 1.99
N THR A 39 1.11 -2.63 1.15
CA THR A 39 1.43 -2.22 -0.21
C THR A 39 0.57 -2.97 -1.22
N VAL A 40 0.09 -2.27 -2.24
CA VAL A 40 -0.66 -2.83 -3.36
C VAL A 40 0.06 -2.46 -4.66
N VAL A 41 0.26 -3.44 -5.53
CA VAL A 41 0.91 -3.28 -6.85
C VAL A 41 0.10 -3.99 -7.93
N LEU A 42 0.29 -3.59 -9.19
CA LEU A 42 -0.27 -4.29 -10.35
C LEU A 42 0.82 -5.13 -11.01
N ARG A 43 0.72 -6.46 -10.95
CA ARG A 43 1.66 -7.39 -11.62
C ARG A 43 0.91 -8.36 -12.51
N GLU A 44 1.35 -8.51 -13.75
CA GLU A 44 0.72 -9.41 -14.73
C GLU A 44 -0.81 -9.18 -14.87
N GLY A 45 -1.23 -7.91 -14.76
CA GLY A 45 -2.64 -7.51 -14.80
C GLY A 45 -3.43 -7.73 -13.50
N LYS A 46 -2.82 -8.34 -12.48
CA LYS A 46 -3.44 -8.64 -11.19
C LYS A 46 -3.08 -7.61 -10.13
N LEU A 47 -4.06 -7.15 -9.36
CA LEU A 47 -3.81 -6.34 -8.18
C LEU A 47 -3.39 -7.27 -7.05
N LEU A 48 -2.19 -7.05 -6.52
CA LEU A 48 -1.61 -7.89 -5.48
C LEU A 48 -1.27 -7.05 -4.25
N ILE A 49 -1.51 -7.62 -3.08
CA ILE A 49 -0.71 -7.30 -1.89
C ILE A 49 0.43 -8.33 -1.90
N PRO A 50 1.67 -7.92 -2.19
CA PRO A 50 2.78 -8.84 -2.27
C PRO A 50 3.03 -9.59 -0.94
N PRO A 51 3.62 -10.79 -0.98
CA PRO A 51 4.06 -11.49 -2.19
C PRO A 51 2.95 -12.23 -2.96
N ASP A 52 1.87 -12.65 -2.30
CA ASP A 52 0.99 -13.73 -2.81
C ASP A 52 -0.51 -13.45 -2.68
N TRP A 53 -0.92 -12.32 -2.11
CA TRP A 53 -2.34 -12.04 -1.89
C TRP A 53 -2.97 -11.34 -3.10
N ASN A 54 -3.73 -12.10 -3.89
CA ASN A 54 -4.43 -11.58 -5.07
C ASN A 54 -5.74 -10.87 -4.72
N LEU A 55 -5.77 -9.54 -4.77
CA LEU A 55 -6.97 -8.74 -4.48
C LEU A 55 -8.10 -9.02 -5.47
N ASP A 56 -7.82 -9.36 -6.72
CA ASP A 56 -8.86 -9.65 -7.72
C ASP A 56 -9.65 -10.90 -7.39
N GLU A 57 -9.02 -11.88 -6.76
CA GLU A 57 -9.66 -13.13 -6.34
C GLU A 57 -10.29 -12.99 -4.95
N GLN A 58 -9.58 -12.33 -4.03
CA GLN A 58 -9.97 -12.26 -2.62
C GLN A 58 -11.00 -11.16 -2.33
N SER A 59 -10.97 -10.04 -3.07
CA SER A 59 -11.92 -8.93 -2.91
C SER A 59 -12.15 -8.20 -4.24
N PRO A 60 -12.88 -8.82 -5.19
CA PRO A 60 -13.05 -8.27 -6.54
C PRO A 60 -13.63 -6.85 -6.57
N GLU A 61 -14.58 -6.55 -5.69
CA GLU A 61 -15.21 -5.23 -5.60
C GLU A 61 -14.22 -4.13 -5.17
N LEU A 62 -13.38 -4.43 -4.18
CA LEU A 62 -12.31 -3.53 -3.74
C LEU A 62 -11.27 -3.36 -4.84
N ALA A 63 -10.88 -4.44 -5.51
CA ALA A 63 -9.91 -4.39 -6.60
C ALA A 63 -10.41 -3.55 -7.79
N LEU A 64 -11.71 -3.65 -8.12
CA LEU A 64 -12.35 -2.81 -9.13
C LEU A 64 -12.37 -1.34 -8.70
N LYS A 65 -12.72 -1.07 -7.44
CA LYS A 65 -12.75 0.29 -6.88
C LYS A 65 -11.36 0.93 -6.93
N ILE A 66 -10.33 0.22 -6.47
CA ILE A 66 -8.93 0.68 -6.51
C ILE A 66 -8.55 1.07 -7.94
N ARG A 67 -8.79 0.21 -8.94
CA ARG A 67 -8.46 0.52 -10.34
C ARG A 67 -9.16 1.76 -10.86
N LYS A 68 -10.46 1.89 -10.59
CA LYS A 68 -11.28 3.03 -11.06
C LYS A 68 -10.85 4.34 -10.43
N GLU A 69 -10.55 4.34 -9.14
CA GLU A 69 -10.26 5.57 -8.38
C GLU A 69 -8.79 6.00 -8.49
N SER A 70 -7.86 5.04 -8.60
CA SER A 70 -6.42 5.36 -8.63
C SER A 70 -5.83 5.49 -10.04
N GLY A 71 -6.38 4.79 -11.03
CA GLY A 71 -5.75 4.65 -12.34
C GLY A 71 -4.39 3.92 -12.29
N ILE A 72 -4.12 3.14 -11.24
CA ILE A 72 -2.83 2.47 -11.00
C ILE A 72 -2.36 1.65 -12.21
N THR A 73 -1.09 1.80 -12.55
CA THR A 73 -0.40 1.01 -13.59
C THR A 73 0.59 0.02 -12.98
N SER A 74 1.24 -0.81 -13.81
CA SER A 74 2.30 -1.72 -13.36
C SER A 74 3.55 -1.01 -12.85
N ASP A 75 3.72 0.27 -13.20
CA ASP A 75 4.87 1.07 -12.78
C ASP A 75 4.64 1.72 -11.41
N ASP A 76 3.45 1.64 -10.85
CA ASP A 76 3.05 2.35 -9.64
C ASP A 76 2.90 1.42 -8.43
N ALA A 77 2.91 2.02 -7.24
CA ALA A 77 2.54 1.33 -6.00
C ALA A 77 1.54 2.18 -5.22
N ILE A 78 0.60 1.52 -4.55
CA ILE A 78 -0.25 2.13 -3.52
C ILE A 78 0.27 1.69 -2.16
N ILE A 79 0.53 2.64 -1.28
CA ILE A 79 0.93 2.36 0.11
C ILE A 79 -0.19 2.84 1.02
N VAL A 80 -0.65 1.95 1.89
CA VAL A 80 -1.69 2.23 2.88
C VAL A 80 -1.08 2.16 4.27
N GLY A 81 -0.81 3.32 4.87
CA GLY A 81 -0.36 3.41 6.26
C GLY A 81 -1.53 3.27 7.23
N SER A 82 -1.31 2.66 8.39
CA SER A 82 -2.32 2.56 9.46
C SER A 82 -1.76 2.86 10.84
N GLY A 83 -2.54 3.55 11.66
CA GLY A 83 -2.11 3.98 12.99
C GLY A 83 -3.27 4.33 13.93
N ALA A 84 -2.91 4.68 15.17
CA ALA A 84 -3.85 5.06 16.22
C ALA A 84 -4.48 6.44 16.01
N THR A 85 -3.89 7.29 15.16
CA THR A 85 -4.44 8.60 14.79
C THR A 85 -4.31 8.82 13.29
N LYS A 86 -5.07 9.76 12.73
CA LYS A 86 -4.96 10.17 11.32
C LYS A 86 -3.53 10.62 10.97
N VAL A 87 -2.90 11.39 11.86
CA VAL A 87 -1.53 11.90 11.65
C VAL A 87 -0.55 10.75 11.53
N VAL A 88 -0.60 9.79 12.46
CA VAL A 88 0.27 8.62 12.43
C VAL A 88 0.06 7.76 11.17
N ALA A 89 -1.19 7.59 10.72
CA ALA A 89 -1.46 6.86 9.48
C ALA A 89 -0.89 7.57 8.23
N ILE A 90 -0.96 8.91 8.19
CA ILE A 90 -0.37 9.72 7.11
C ILE A 90 1.16 9.62 7.14
N GLU A 91 1.78 9.81 8.31
CA GLU A 91 3.23 9.72 8.47
C GLU A 91 3.76 8.34 8.07
N ALA A 92 3.06 7.28 8.42
CA ALA A 92 3.41 5.91 8.01
C ALA A 92 3.44 5.75 6.49
N ALA A 93 2.37 6.20 5.80
CA ALA A 93 2.26 6.09 4.35
C ALA A 93 3.34 6.92 3.63
N LEU A 94 3.60 8.15 4.11
CA LEU A 94 4.60 9.05 3.54
C LEU A 94 6.03 8.56 3.76
N ASN A 95 6.37 8.10 4.96
CA ASN A 95 7.72 7.57 5.23
C ASN A 95 8.03 6.34 4.37
N ALA A 96 7.09 5.40 4.28
CA ALA A 96 7.21 4.24 3.41
C ALA A 96 7.31 4.61 1.92
N ALA A 97 6.65 5.69 1.49
CA ALA A 97 6.76 6.22 0.13
C ALA A 97 8.12 6.88 -0.13
N PHE A 98 8.65 7.65 0.83
CA PHE A 98 9.94 8.34 0.68
C PHE A 98 11.12 7.37 0.60
N GLU A 99 11.05 6.22 1.24
CA GLU A 99 12.08 5.18 1.12
C GLU A 99 12.17 4.58 -0.30
N LEU A 100 11.17 4.82 -1.16
CA LEU A 100 11.15 4.36 -2.54
C LEU A 100 11.68 5.37 -3.56
N LEU A 101 12.05 6.58 -3.15
CA LEU A 101 12.66 7.59 -4.03
C LEU A 101 14.15 7.34 -4.14
#